data_AF-A0A0A2UQ26-F1
#
_entry.id   AF-A0A0A2UQ26-F1
#
_cell.length_a   1.000
_cell.length_b   1.000
_cell.length_c   1.000
_cell.angle_alpha   90.00
_cell.angle_beta   90.00
_cell.angle_gamma   90.00
#
_symmetry.space_group_name_H-M   'P 1'
#
loop_
_entity.id
_entity.type
_entity.pdbx_description
1 polymer ?
#
loop_
_entity_poly.entity_id
_entity_poly.type
_entity_poly.pdbx_seq_one_letter_code
_entity_poly.pdbx_strand_id
1 'polypeptide(L)'
;MSMHKTPHQPNRPNKKEVTIDLLESIALEEMALANLLNAEAEKIHAFVGECLDFPSKPHPHEIISFKKGARKFVDSIIMKEWLLLKKLEEVCECLPLQDSQHPHYCTCHDDGNDC
;
A
#
# COMPACT_ATOMS: atom_id res chain seq x y z
N MET A 1 38.34 -1.58 4.80
CA MET A 1 37.75 -2.15 3.56
C MET A 1 37.27 -0.99 2.70
N SER A 2 37.67 -0.92 1.44
CA SER A 2 37.35 0.20 0.54
C SER A 2 35.86 0.16 0.17
N MET A 3 35.12 1.24 0.44
CA MET A 3 33.74 1.39 -0.05
C MET A 3 33.75 1.41 -1.59
N HIS A 4 33.00 0.50 -2.19
CA HIS A 4 32.76 0.49 -3.63
C HIS A 4 31.90 1.72 -3.97
N LYS A 5 32.47 2.71 -4.68
CA LYS A 5 31.71 3.87 -5.15
C LYS A 5 30.82 3.40 -6.29
N THR A 6 29.50 3.56 -6.13
CA THR A 6 28.54 3.22 -7.18
C THR A 6 28.83 4.06 -8.43
N PRO A 7 28.95 3.45 -9.62
CA PRO A 7 29.23 4.20 -10.85
C PRO A 7 28.15 5.24 -11.15
N HIS A 8 28.58 6.37 -11.73
CA HIS A 8 27.70 7.45 -12.15
C HIS A 8 26.90 7.01 -13.38
N GLN A 9 25.58 7.12 -13.33
CA GLN A 9 24.70 6.80 -14.46
C GLN A 9 24.04 8.07 -15.00
N PRO A 10 23.95 8.24 -16.33
CA PRO A 10 23.50 9.48 -16.96
C PRO A 10 22.01 9.80 -16.75
N ASN A 11 21.20 8.82 -16.33
CA ASN A 11 19.76 9.00 -16.11
C ASN A 11 19.32 8.38 -14.77
N ARG A 12 19.97 8.77 -13.68
CA ARG A 12 19.56 8.34 -12.33
C ARG A 12 18.41 9.23 -11.86
N PRO A 13 17.23 8.67 -11.55
CA PRO A 13 16.11 9.45 -11.04
C PRO A 13 16.46 10.06 -9.68
N ASN A 14 15.88 11.23 -9.42
CA ASN A 14 16.05 11.91 -8.13
C ASN A 14 15.15 11.25 -7.05
N LYS A 15 15.41 11.57 -5.77
CA LYS A 15 14.68 10.97 -4.64
C LYS A 15 13.15 11.15 -4.77
N LYS A 16 12.69 12.31 -5.26
CA LYS A 16 11.26 12.61 -5.41
C LYS A 16 10.62 11.74 -6.48
N GLU A 17 11.26 11.58 -7.64
CA GLU A 17 10.80 10.70 -8.72
C GLU A 17 10.68 9.27 -8.23
N VAL A 18 11.73 8.73 -7.59
CA VAL A 18 11.70 7.37 -7.03
C VAL A 18 10.59 7.21 -5.99
N THR A 19 10.34 8.22 -5.15
CA THR A 19 9.28 8.15 -4.14
C THR A 19 7.88 8.11 -4.80
N ILE A 20 7.67 8.88 -5.87
CA ILE A 20 6.43 8.84 -6.66
C ILE A 20 6.25 7.46 -7.30
N ASP A 21 7.28 6.92 -7.94
CA ASP A 21 7.23 5.60 -8.59
C ASP A 21 6.93 4.49 -7.57
N LEU A 22 7.48 4.58 -6.35
CA LEU A 22 7.20 3.64 -5.27
C LEU A 22 5.74 3.73 -4.77
N LEU A 23 5.21 4.95 -4.63
CA LEU A 23 3.80 5.15 -4.27
C LEU A 23 2.86 4.63 -5.37
N GLU A 24 3.20 4.85 -6.64
CA GLU A 24 2.46 4.30 -7.78
C GLU A 24 2.47 2.77 -7.75
N SER A 25 3.63 2.15 -7.50
CA SER A 25 3.74 0.69 -7.34
C SER A 25 2.85 0.16 -6.22
N ILE A 26 2.79 0.84 -5.07
CA ILE A 26 1.90 0.46 -3.96
C ILE A 26 0.44 0.55 -4.40
N ALA A 27 0.04 1.65 -5.05
CA ALA A 27 -1.33 1.81 -5.55
C ALA A 27 -1.72 0.74 -6.57
N LEU A 28 -0.80 0.32 -7.44
CA LEU A 28 -1.00 -0.78 -8.38
C LEU A 28 -1.15 -2.14 -7.66
N GLU A 29 -0.36 -2.39 -6.62
CA GLU A 29 -0.50 -3.60 -5.78
C GLU A 29 -1.86 -3.63 -5.08
N GLU A 30 -2.32 -2.51 -4.51
CA GLU A 30 -3.64 -2.34 -3.87
C GLU A 30 -4.79 -2.63 -4.86
N MET A 31 -4.73 -2.04 -6.06
CA MET A 31 -5.74 -2.29 -7.09
C MET A 31 -5.78 -3.76 -7.53
N ALA A 32 -4.63 -4.42 -7.59
CA ALA A 32 -4.57 -5.85 -7.87
C ALA A 32 -5.19 -6.70 -6.74
N LEU A 33 -4.97 -6.34 -5.47
CA LEU A 33 -5.59 -7.01 -4.33
C LEU A 33 -7.11 -6.83 -4.32
N ALA A 34 -7.62 -5.62 -4.64
CA ALA A 34 -9.05 -5.36 -4.76
C ALA A 34 -9.70 -6.24 -5.84
N ASN A 35 -9.05 -6.39 -7.00
CA ASN A 35 -9.53 -7.26 -8.07
C ASN A 35 -9.54 -8.74 -7.66
N LEU A 36 -8.52 -9.21 -6.93
CA LEU A 36 -8.48 -10.57 -6.40
C LEU A 36 -9.60 -10.79 -5.37
N LEU A 37 -9.84 -9.83 -4.48
CA LEU A 37 -10.92 -9.89 -3.50
C LEU A 37 -12.29 -9.98 -4.19
N ASN A 38 -12.52 -9.19 -5.24
CA ASN A 38 -13.75 -9.24 -6.02
C ASN A 38 -13.93 -10.59 -6.72
N ALA A 39 -12.87 -11.10 -7.36
CA ALA A 39 -12.90 -12.42 -8.00
C ALA A 39 -13.20 -13.55 -6.99
N GLU A 40 -12.65 -13.48 -5.77
CA GLU A 40 -12.98 -14.43 -4.71
C GLU A 40 -14.45 -14.31 -4.29
N ALA A 41 -14.98 -13.09 -4.17
CA ALA A 41 -16.38 -12.84 -3.85
C ALA A 41 -17.32 -13.41 -4.91
N GLU A 42 -17.02 -13.19 -6.19
CA GLU A 42 -17.75 -13.78 -7.33
C GLU A 42 -17.70 -15.31 -7.30
N LYS A 43 -16.54 -15.90 -6.99
CA LYS A 43 -16.40 -17.35 -6.84
C LYS A 43 -17.27 -17.89 -5.69
N ILE A 44 -17.33 -17.20 -4.55
CA ILE A 44 -18.21 -17.55 -3.43
C ILE A 44 -19.67 -17.43 -3.84
N HIS A 45 -20.04 -16.36 -4.53
CA HIS A 45 -21.39 -16.15 -5.02
C HIS A 45 -21.82 -17.25 -6.00
N ALA A 46 -20.96 -17.61 -6.96
CA ALA A 46 -21.21 -18.70 -7.90
C ALA A 46 -21.34 -20.07 -7.21
N PHE A 47 -20.59 -20.30 -6.12
CA PHE A 47 -20.69 -21.54 -5.34
C PHE A 47 -22.00 -21.63 -4.54
N VAL A 48 -22.40 -20.53 -3.91
CA VAL A 48 -23.55 -20.48 -3.00
C VAL A 48 -24.88 -20.27 -3.76
N GLY A 49 -24.84 -19.61 -4.92
CA GLY A 49 -26.01 -19.23 -5.71
C GLY A 49 -26.65 -17.92 -5.22
N GLU A 50 -27.36 -17.23 -6.12
CA GLU A 50 -28.07 -15.97 -5.82
C GLU A 50 -29.08 -16.12 -4.68
N CYS A 51 -29.73 -17.29 -4.58
CA CYS A 51 -30.74 -17.60 -3.57
C CYS A 51 -30.19 -18.41 -2.39
N LEU A 52 -28.86 -18.53 -2.26
CA LEU A 52 -28.20 -19.36 -1.24
C LEU A 52 -28.62 -20.84 -1.29
N ASP A 53 -28.93 -21.32 -2.48
CA ASP A 53 -29.54 -22.62 -2.76
C ASP A 53 -28.53 -23.71 -3.17
N PHE A 54 -27.25 -23.34 -3.32
CA PHE A 54 -26.16 -24.21 -3.77
C PHE A 54 -26.53 -24.99 -5.05
N PRO A 55 -26.53 -24.33 -6.21
CA PRO A 55 -27.08 -24.90 -7.46
C PRO A 55 -26.39 -26.20 -7.89
N SER A 56 -25.11 -26.38 -7.55
CA SER A 56 -24.34 -27.60 -7.83
C SER A 56 -24.62 -28.77 -6.87
N LYS A 57 -25.45 -28.57 -5.83
CA LYS A 57 -25.77 -29.54 -4.77
C LYS A 57 -24.52 -30.21 -4.17
N PRO A 58 -23.56 -29.42 -3.66
CA PRO A 58 -22.30 -29.93 -3.15
C PRO A 58 -22.51 -30.77 -1.89
N HIS A 59 -21.68 -31.79 -1.70
CA HIS A 59 -21.71 -32.56 -0.47
C HIS A 59 -21.18 -31.71 0.70
N PRO A 60 -21.64 -31.92 1.95
CA PRO A 60 -21.14 -31.21 3.13
C PRO A 60 -19.59 -31.11 3.26
N HIS A 61 -18.84 -32.08 2.73
CA HIS A 61 -17.38 -32.08 2.79
C HIS A 61 -16.77 -31.05 1.82
N GLU A 62 -17.41 -30.86 0.67
CA GLU A 62 -17.02 -29.86 -0.34
C GLU A 62 -17.29 -28.45 0.18
N ILE A 63 -18.43 -28.24 0.85
CA ILE A 63 -18.76 -26.96 1.50
C ILE A 63 -17.70 -26.59 2.55
N ILE A 64 -17.30 -27.54 3.39
CA ILE A 64 -16.26 -27.32 4.40
C ILE A 64 -14.91 -27.02 3.74
N SER A 65 -14.56 -27.75 2.69
CA SER A 65 -13.32 -27.54 1.94
C SER A 65 -13.29 -26.15 1.29
N PHE A 66 -14.39 -25.77 0.64
CA PHE A 66 -14.57 -24.45 0.02
C PHE A 66 -14.41 -23.32 1.05
N LYS A 67 -15.11 -23.41 2.18
CA LYS A 67 -15.00 -22.43 3.28
C LYS A 67 -13.57 -22.32 3.82
N LYS A 68 -12.86 -23.44 3.96
CA LYS A 68 -11.45 -23.44 4.38
C LYS A 68 -10.56 -22.73 3.33
N GLY A 69 -10.84 -22.93 2.05
CA GLY A 69 -10.17 -22.23 0.96
C GLY A 69 -10.38 -20.71 1.03
N ALA A 70 -11.64 -20.27 1.14
CA ALA A 70 -11.98 -18.85 1.26
C ALA A 70 -11.32 -18.21 2.51
N ARG A 71 -11.30 -18.91 3.64
CA ARG A 71 -10.61 -18.43 4.84
C ARG A 71 -9.10 -18.27 4.61
N LYS A 72 -8.44 -19.26 4.02
CA LYS A 72 -7.02 -19.18 3.69
C LYS A 72 -6.71 -18.02 2.74
N PHE A 73 -7.59 -17.77 1.78
CA PHE A 73 -7.46 -16.64 0.88
C PHE A 73 -7.49 -15.31 1.65
N VAL A 74 -8.50 -15.10 2.51
CA VAL A 74 -8.60 -13.90 3.36
C VAL A 74 -7.38 -13.75 4.28
N ASP A 75 -6.94 -14.84 4.93
CA ASP A 75 -5.73 -14.83 5.76
C ASP A 75 -4.48 -14.37 4.96
N SER A 76 -4.41 -14.75 3.68
CA SER A 76 -3.30 -14.38 2.79
C SER A 76 -3.38 -12.90 2.37
N ILE A 77 -4.59 -12.39 2.11
CA ILE A 77 -4.82 -10.97 1.83
C ILE A 77 -4.43 -10.11 3.03
N ILE A 78 -4.84 -10.48 4.26
CA ILE A 78 -4.47 -9.74 5.48
C ILE A 78 -2.95 -9.63 5.63
N MET A 79 -2.22 -10.71 5.35
CA MET A 79 -0.75 -10.68 5.38
C MET A 79 -0.17 -9.73 4.33
N LYS A 80 -0.78 -9.69 3.14
CA LYS A 80 -0.35 -8.81 2.05
C LYS A 80 -0.64 -7.34 2.34
N GLU A 81 -1.79 -7.03 2.91
CA GLU A 81 -2.16 -5.69 3.41
C GLU A 81 -1.18 -5.19 4.47
N TRP A 82 -0.81 -6.06 5.40
CA TRP A 82 0.20 -5.72 6.41
C TRP A 82 1.55 -5.40 5.79
N LEU A 83 1.98 -6.17 4.78
CA LEU A 83 3.22 -5.89 4.05
C LEU A 83 3.16 -4.58 3.25
N LEU A 84 2.01 -4.27 2.62
CA LEU A 84 1.81 -3.01 1.90
C LEU A 84 1.81 -1.81 2.84
N LEU A 85 1.19 -1.94 4.01
CA LEU A 85 1.27 -0.93 5.06
C LEU A 85 2.73 -0.66 5.47
N LYS A 86 3.55 -1.71 5.65
CA LYS A 86 4.99 -1.54 5.97
C LYS A 86 5.77 -0.87 4.85
N LYS A 87 5.54 -1.26 3.59
CA LYS A 87 6.13 -0.56 2.44
C LYS A 87 5.74 0.91 2.40
N LEU A 88 4.47 1.23 2.66
CA LEU A 88 3.99 2.61 2.67
C LEU A 88 4.64 3.43 3.79
N GLU A 89 4.74 2.90 5.01
CA GLU A 89 5.46 3.53 6.12
C GLU A 89 6.90 3.89 5.72
N GLU A 90 7.65 2.94 5.14
CA GLU A 90 9.04 3.14 4.69
C GLU A 90 9.15 4.19 3.57
N VAL A 91 8.21 4.20 2.61
CA VAL A 91 8.18 5.18 1.52
C VAL A 91 7.81 6.57 2.05
N CYS A 92 6.93 6.67 3.04
CA CYS A 92 6.57 7.94 3.67
C CYS A 92 7.77 8.60 4.38
N GLU A 93 8.69 7.82 4.96
CA GLU A 93 9.94 8.35 5.53
C GLU A 93 10.87 8.98 4.47
N CYS A 94 10.67 8.64 3.20
CA CYS A 94 11.44 9.23 2.10
C CYS A 94 10.95 10.62 1.71
N LEU A 95 9.71 10.99 2.06
CA LEU A 95 9.14 12.29 1.76
C LEU A 95 9.90 13.38 2.54
N PRO A 96 10.17 14.54 1.91
CA PRO A 96 10.72 15.66 2.65
C PRO A 96 9.71 16.03 3.75
N LEU A 97 10.20 16.18 4.98
CA LEU A 97 9.45 16.90 6.01
C LEU A 97 9.11 18.25 5.39
N GLN A 98 7.81 18.59 5.37
CA GLN A 98 7.46 19.99 5.20
C GLN A 98 8.04 20.68 6.42
N ASP A 99 9.27 21.19 6.30
CA ASP A 99 9.62 22.37 7.07
C ASP A 99 8.52 23.34 6.72
N SER A 100 7.62 23.53 7.67
CA SER A 100 6.87 24.76 7.80
C SER A 100 7.93 25.85 7.85
N GLN A 101 8.37 26.28 6.66
CA GLN A 101 8.85 27.61 6.41
C GLN A 101 7.64 28.47 6.75
N HIS A 102 7.44 28.70 8.05
CA HIS A 102 6.85 29.92 8.51
C HIS A 102 7.62 30.99 7.75
N PRO A 103 6.98 31.76 6.87
CA PRO A 103 7.60 32.97 6.41
C PRO A 103 7.74 33.77 7.70
N HIS A 104 8.93 33.79 8.29
CA HIS A 104 9.28 34.72 9.33
C HIS A 104 9.20 36.09 8.67
N TYR A 105 8.00 36.65 8.64
CA TYR A 105 7.82 38.08 8.69
C TYR A 105 8.10 38.52 10.13
N CYS A 106 9.28 38.18 10.65
CA CYS A 106 9.86 38.92 11.76
C CYS A 106 10.31 40.24 11.17
N THR A 107 9.39 41.20 11.14
CA THR A 107 9.78 42.60 11.15
C THR A 107 10.26 42.92 12.55
N CYS A 108 11.50 42.54 12.86
CA CYS A 108 12.26 43.29 13.85
C CYS A 108 12.51 44.66 13.24
N HIS A 109 11.57 45.59 13.50
CA HIS A 109 11.83 47.01 13.33
C HIS A 109 12.95 47.37 14.28
N ASP A 110 14.05 47.80 13.70
CA ASP A 110 15.16 48.51 14.32
C ASP A 110 14.64 49.88 14.78
N ASP A 111 13.79 49.91 15.79
CA ASP A 111 13.45 51.14 16.50
C ASP A 111 13.93 50.95 17.93
N GLY A 112 15.09 51.54 18.21
CA GLY A 112 15.69 51.57 19.53
C GLY A 112 14.68 52.06 20.56
N ASN A 113 14.27 51.16 21.45
CA ASN A 113 13.85 51.51 22.79
C ASN A 113 14.15 50.34 23.73
N ASP A 114 15.12 50.62 24.59
CA ASP A 114 15.53 49.95 25.83
C ASP A 114 14.80 48.67 26.30
N CYS A 115 15.65 47.67 26.55
CA CYS A 115 15.58 46.52 27.47
C CYS A 115 14.75 45.29 27.05
#